data_AF-A0A955NGG2-F1
#
_entry.id   AF-A0A955NGG2-F1
#
_cell.length_a   1.000
_cell.length_b   1.000
_cell.length_c   1.000
_cell.angle_alpha   90.00
_cell.angle_beta   90.00
_cell.angle_gamma   90.00
#
_symmetry.space_group_name_H-M   'P 1'
#
loop_
_entity.id
_entity.type
_entity.pdbx_description
1 polymer ?
#
loop_
_entity_poly.entity_id
_entity_poly.type
_entity_poly.pdbx_seq_one_letter_code
_entity_poly.pdbx_strand_id
1 'polypeptide(L)'
;MLDIKWIRDNPKAAEEALQSRIPGLELTELLSLDRQRRDAITLSESLRAEQNKVGKEIPQRKKAGESADELIARLSQIKKESQEAQDRLKEIEARFEEIALG
;
A
#
# COMPACT_ATOMS: atom_id res chain seq x y z
N MET A 1 -11.15 16.56 -4.39
CA MET A 1 -10.63 15.18 -4.48
C MET A 1 -11.51 14.42 -5.44
N LEU A 2 -10.94 13.89 -6.53
CA LEU A 2 -11.65 12.97 -7.40
C LEU A 2 -12.07 11.74 -6.57
N ASP A 3 -13.34 11.36 -6.64
CA ASP A 3 -13.80 10.14 -5.97
C ASP A 3 -13.29 8.94 -6.77
N ILE A 4 -12.10 8.46 -6.39
CA ILE A 4 -11.45 7.31 -7.03
C ILE A 4 -12.30 6.04 -6.95
N LYS A 5 -13.18 5.94 -5.95
CA LYS A 5 -14.12 4.83 -5.84
C LYS A 5 -15.17 4.93 -6.94
N TRP A 6 -15.76 6.11 -7.14
CA TRP A 6 -16.71 6.33 -8.24
C TRP A 6 -16.07 6.09 -9.62
N ILE A 7 -14.82 6.54 -9.80
CA ILE A 7 -14.04 6.33 -11.04
C ILE A 7 -13.82 4.83 -11.29
N ARG A 8 -13.47 4.07 -10.25
CA ARG A 8 -13.28 2.62 -10.32
C ARG A 8 -14.59 1.89 -10.65
N ASP A 9 -15.69 2.33 -10.05
CA ASP A 9 -17.01 1.71 -10.22
C ASP A 9 -17.65 2.09 -11.57
N ASN A 10 -17.29 3.24 -12.16
CA ASN A 10 -17.87 3.78 -13.39
C ASN A 10 -16.79 4.29 -14.37
N PRO A 11 -15.86 3.44 -14.84
CA PRO A 11 -14.70 3.89 -15.61
C PRO A 11 -15.08 4.61 -16.91
N LYS A 12 -16.11 4.14 -17.62
CA LYS A 12 -16.59 4.79 -18.87
C LYS A 12 -17.18 6.18 -18.62
N ALA A 13 -18.05 6.31 -17.61
CA ALA A 13 -18.66 7.58 -17.27
C ALA A 13 -17.62 8.56 -16.71
N ALA A 14 -16.62 8.05 -15.98
CA ALA A 14 -15.50 8.83 -15.51
C ALA A 14 -14.62 9.32 -16.66
N GLU A 15 -14.33 8.47 -17.65
CA GLU A 15 -13.56 8.85 -18.83
C GLU A 15 -14.24 10.00 -19.60
N GLU A 16 -15.54 9.90 -19.89
CA GLU A 16 -16.30 10.96 -20.55
C GLU A 16 -16.35 12.27 -19.73
N ALA A 17 -16.59 12.14 -18.41
CA ALA A 17 -16.66 13.28 -17.51
C ALA A 17 -15.30 13.96 -17.27
N LEU A 18 -14.20 13.19 -17.36
CA LEU A 18 -12.84 13.68 -17.16
C LEU A 18 -12.23 14.20 -18.46
N GLN A 19 -12.48 13.59 -19.61
CA GLN A 19 -12.03 14.12 -20.92
C GLN A 19 -12.56 15.53 -21.18
N SER A 20 -13.79 15.83 -20.75
CA SER A 20 -14.37 17.16 -20.88
C SER A 20 -13.78 18.21 -19.94
N ARG A 21 -13.08 17.79 -18.86
CA ARG A 21 -12.49 18.66 -17.85
C ARG A 21 -10.97 18.78 -17.95
N ILE A 22 -10.29 17.67 -18.25
CA ILE A 22 -8.84 17.52 -18.35
C ILE A 22 -8.56 16.73 -19.63
N PRO A 23 -8.40 17.42 -20.77
CA PRO A 23 -8.11 16.78 -22.05
C PRO A 23 -6.77 16.02 -21.98
N GLY A 24 -6.78 14.73 -22.27
CA GLY A 24 -5.57 13.88 -22.27
C GLY A 24 -5.28 13.14 -20.97
N LEU A 25 -6.19 13.18 -19.99
CA LEU A 25 -6.06 12.38 -18.77
C LEU A 25 -6.17 10.87 -19.07
N GLU A 26 -5.10 10.12 -18.80
CA GLU A 26 -5.08 8.66 -18.94
C GLU A 26 -5.69 7.97 -17.72
N LEU A 27 -6.99 7.65 -17.80
CA LEU A 27 -7.72 6.98 -16.72
C LEU A 27 -7.11 5.62 -16.34
N THR A 28 -6.49 4.95 -17.31
CA THR A 28 -5.80 3.67 -17.11
C THR A 28 -4.65 3.79 -16.12
N GLU A 29 -3.87 4.87 -16.17
CA GLU A 29 -2.77 5.11 -15.23
C GLU A 29 -3.31 5.38 -13.83
N LEU A 30 -4.36 6.20 -13.72
CA LEU A 30 -5.01 6.51 -12.43
C LEU A 30 -5.56 5.26 -11.74
N LEU A 31 -6.23 4.38 -12.49
CA LEU A 31 -6.75 3.10 -11.97
C LEU A 31 -5.61 2.13 -11.58
N SER A 32 -4.50 2.15 -12.32
CA SER A 32 -3.30 1.37 -11.98
C SER A 32 -2.66 1.84 -10.68
N LEU A 33 -2.53 3.16 -10.49
CA LEU A 33 -2.02 3.76 -9.26
C LEU A 33 -2.95 3.46 -8.08
N ASP A 34 -4.27 3.57 -8.24
CA ASP A 34 -5.23 3.18 -7.20
C ASP A 34 -5.08 1.71 -6.79
N ARG A 35 -4.90 0.80 -7.76
CA ARG A 35 -4.65 -0.61 -7.47
C ARG A 35 -3.37 -0.79 -6.66
N GLN A 36 -2.27 -0.20 -7.10
CA GLN A 36 -0.98 -0.29 -6.38
C GLN A 36 -1.06 0.30 -4.98
N ARG A 37 -1.81 1.41 -4.81
CA ARG A 37 -2.06 2.03 -3.51
C ARG A 37 -2.74 1.05 -2.56
N ARG A 38 -3.81 0.39 -3.02
CA ARG A 38 -4.55 -0.60 -2.23
C ARG A 38 -3.69 -1.80 -1.88
N ASP A 39 -2.92 -2.31 -2.83
CA ASP A 39 -2.01 -3.43 -2.60
C ASP A 39 -0.94 -3.09 -1.54
N ALA A 40 -0.38 -1.87 -1.60
CA ALA A 40 0.57 -1.38 -0.60
C ALA A 40 -0.05 -1.25 0.80
N ILE A 41 -1.30 -0.77 0.90
CA ILE A 41 -2.04 -0.70 2.16
C ILE A 41 -2.27 -2.09 2.74
N THR A 42 -2.77 -3.03 1.93
CA THR A 42 -3.01 -4.42 2.37
C THR A 42 -1.73 -5.11 2.81
N LEU A 43 -0.63 -4.88 2.09
CA LEU A 43 0.68 -5.40 2.47
C LEU A 43 1.13 -4.82 3.82
N SER A 44 1.02 -3.50 4.00
CA SER A 44 1.36 -2.82 5.25
C SER A 44 0.58 -3.35 6.46
N GLU A 45 -0.72 -3.57 6.31
CA GLU A 45 -1.57 -4.17 7.36
C GLU A 45 -1.13 -5.60 7.68
N SER A 46 -0.82 -6.39 6.66
CA SER A 46 -0.35 -7.77 6.80
C SER A 46 0.99 -7.84 7.55
N LEU A 47 1.95 -6.99 7.16
CA LEU A 47 3.25 -6.88 7.80
C LEU A 47 3.15 -6.43 9.25
N ARG A 48 2.25 -5.48 9.54
CA ARG A 48 1.97 -5.05 10.93
C ARG A 48 1.39 -6.17 11.78
N ALA A 49 0.48 -6.97 11.22
CA ALA A 49 -0.07 -8.13 11.92
C ALA A 49 1.03 -9.17 12.21
N GLU A 50 1.89 -9.44 11.23
CA GLU A 50 3.00 -10.37 11.37
C GLU A 50 4.04 -9.86 12.39
N GLN A 51 4.40 -8.57 12.34
CA GLN A 51 5.30 -7.94 13.30
C GLN A 51 4.80 -8.10 14.74
N ASN A 52 3.51 -7.87 14.97
CA ASN A 52 2.88 -8.03 16.27
C ASN A 52 2.88 -9.48 16.76
N LYS A 53 2.68 -10.44 15.85
CA LYS A 53 2.74 -11.87 16.14
C LYS A 53 4.16 -12.29 16.54
N VAL A 54 5.14 -12.02 15.68
CA VAL A 54 6.56 -12.35 15.90
C VAL A 54 7.09 -11.67 17.18
N GLY A 55 6.73 -10.40 17.41
CA GLY A 55 7.12 -9.67 18.61
C GLY A 55 6.62 -10.29 19.92
N LYS A 56 5.49 -11.03 19.90
CA LYS A 56 4.97 -11.79 21.04
C LYS A 56 5.61 -13.17 21.17
N GLU A 57 5.96 -13.82 20.06
CA GLU A 57 6.55 -15.17 20.05
C GLU A 57 8.02 -15.17 20.51
N ILE A 58 8.80 -14.13 20.19
CA ILE A 58 10.21 -14.02 20.62
C ILE A 58 10.39 -14.16 22.15
N PRO A 59 9.71 -13.37 23.00
CA PRO A 59 9.86 -13.53 24.45
C PRO A 59 9.30 -14.86 24.98
N GLN A 60 8.32 -15.47 24.31
CA GLN A 60 7.81 -16.79 24.67
C GLN A 60 8.85 -17.88 24.42
N ARG A 61 9.47 -17.90 23.23
CA ARG A 61 10.59 -18.81 22.89
C ARG A 61 11.74 -18.67 23.88
N LYS A 62 12.17 -17.45 24.14
CA LYS A 62 13.25 -17.17 25.11
C LYS A 62 12.93 -17.65 26.52
N LYS A 63 11.68 -17.50 26.98
CA LYS A 63 11.23 -18.03 28.29
C LYS A 63 11.18 -19.56 28.33
N ALA A 64 10.88 -20.20 27.21
CA ALA A 64 10.89 -21.66 27.07
C ALA A 64 12.31 -22.25 26.94
N GLY A 65 13.35 -21.42 26.86
CA GLY A 65 14.73 -21.86 26.60
C GLY A 65 14.98 -22.26 25.14
N GLU A 66 14.07 -21.91 24.24
CA GLU A 66 14.16 -22.19 22.80
C GLU A 66 14.85 -21.03 22.05
N SER A 67 15.50 -21.35 20.93
CA SER A 67 16.05 -20.30 20.05
C SER A 67 14.94 -19.46 19.42
N ALA A 68 15.20 -18.16 19.34
CA ALA A 68 14.36 -17.17 18.68
C ALA A 68 15.07 -16.49 17.49
N ASP A 69 16.19 -17.03 17.02
CA ASP A 69 17.05 -16.36 16.03
C ASP A 69 16.34 -16.16 14.69
N GLU A 70 15.59 -17.18 14.24
CA GLU A 70 14.76 -17.09 13.03
C GLU A 70 13.67 -16.03 13.15
N LEU A 71 13.03 -15.92 14.32
CA LEU A 71 12.01 -14.91 14.59
C LEU A 71 12.61 -13.50 14.63
N ILE A 72 13.82 -13.35 15.17
CA ILE A 72 14.55 -12.08 15.19
C ILE A 72 14.96 -11.66 13.76
N ALA A 73 15.42 -12.61 12.94
CA ALA A 73 15.72 -12.38 11.54
C ALA A 73 14.46 -11.96 10.77
N ARG A 74 13.35 -12.70 10.96
CA ARG A 74 12.06 -12.37 10.35
C ARG A 74 11.55 -10.99 10.77
N LEU A 75 11.68 -10.62 12.05
CA LEU A 75 11.30 -9.29 12.54
C LEU A 75 12.10 -8.18 11.85
N SER A 76 13.40 -8.40 11.62
CA SER A 76 14.24 -7.44 10.90
C SER A 76 13.82 -7.29 9.43
N GLN A 77 13.47 -8.41 8.79
CA GLN A 77 12.96 -8.42 7.43
C GLN A 77 11.61 -7.69 7.31
N ILE A 78 10.65 -7.98 8.21
CA ILE A 78 9.35 -7.32 8.24
C ILE A 78 9.49 -5.80 8.38
N LYS A 79 10.42 -5.33 9.21
CA LYS A 79 10.69 -3.88 9.34
C LYS A 79 11.16 -3.27 8.02
N LYS A 80 12.04 -3.96 7.29
CA LYS A 80 12.53 -3.51 5.98
C LYS A 80 11.40 -3.47 4.96
N GLU A 81 10.63 -4.55 4.85
CA GLU A 81 9.47 -4.65 3.94
C GLU A 81 8.41 -3.58 4.28
N SER A 82 8.22 -3.27 5.58
CA SER A 82 7.27 -2.23 6.01
C SER A 82 7.73 -0.84 5.59
N GLN A 83 9.02 -0.55 5.68
CA GLN A 83 9.59 0.72 5.23
C GLN A 83 9.45 0.88 3.71
N GLU A 84 9.80 -0.16 2.94
CA GLU A 84 9.65 -0.18 1.48
C GLU A 84 8.19 0.01 1.05
N ALA A 85 7.23 -0.65 1.73
CA ALA A 85 5.81 -0.47 1.46
C ALA A 85 5.32 0.95 1.74
N GLN A 86 5.83 1.59 2.81
CA GLN A 86 5.50 2.99 3.14
C GLN A 86 6.05 3.97 2.11
N ASP A 87 7.29 3.77 1.67
CA ASP A 87 7.91 4.66 0.69
C ASP A 87 7.23 4.54 -0.66
N ARG A 88 6.90 3.30 -1.09
CA ARG A 88 6.09 3.07 -2.28
C ARG A 88 4.69 3.70 -2.19
N LEU A 89 4.05 3.64 -1.02
CA LEU A 89 2.75 4.28 -0.83
C LEU A 89 2.84 5.80 -1.03
N LYS A 90 3.87 6.45 -0.46
CA LYS A 90 4.10 7.89 -0.64
C LYS A 90 4.33 8.27 -2.11
N GLU A 91 5.12 7.48 -2.84
CA GLU A 91 5.36 7.71 -4.26
C GLU A 91 4.07 7.62 -5.09
N ILE A 92 3.24 6.61 -4.80
CA ILE A 92 1.94 6.43 -5.47
C ILE A 92 1.00 7.59 -5.14
N GLU A 93 0.94 8.02 -3.88
CA GLU A 93 0.10 9.13 -3.46
C GLU A 93 0.55 10.45 -4.08
N ALA A 94 1.85 10.71 -4.16
CA ALA A 94 2.39 11.88 -4.85
C ALA A 94 2.03 11.90 -6.35
N ARG A 95 2.19 10.78 -7.05
CA ARG A 95 1.77 10.66 -8.46
C ARG A 95 0.27 10.84 -8.63
N PHE A 96 -0.51 10.31 -7.69
CA PHE A 96 -1.96 10.45 -7.72
C PHE A 96 -2.39 11.91 -7.55
N GLU A 97 -1.77 12.64 -6.63
CA GLU A 97 -2.01 14.08 -6.44
C GLU A 97 -1.59 14.90 -7.67
N GLU A 98 -0.46 14.59 -8.29
CA GLU A 98 0.01 15.24 -9.52
C GLU A 98 -1.01 15.09 -10.65
N ILE A 99 -1.54 13.87 -10.86
CA ILE A 99 -2.56 13.60 -11.90
C ILE A 99 -3.92 14.24 -11.55
N ALA A 100 -4.27 14.33 -10.26
CA ALA A 100 -5.57 14.85 -9.83
C ALA A 100 -5.63 16.38 -9.69
N LEU A 101 -4.48 17.06 -9.59
CA LEU A 101 -4.35 18.52 -9.50
C LEU A 101 -3.80 19.18 -10.77
N GLY A 102 -3.24 18.39 -11.69
CA GLY A 102 -2.75 18.81 -13.00
C GLY A 102 -3.85 19.11 -14.02
#